data_AF-A0A959NYH5-F1
#
_entry.id   AF-A0A959NYH5-F1
#
_cell.length_a   1.000
_cell.length_b   1.000
_cell.length_c   1.000
_cell.angle_alpha   90.00
_cell.angle_beta   90.00
_cell.angle_gamma   90.00
#
_symmetry.space_group_name_H-M   'P 1'
#
loop_
_entity.id
_entity.type
_entity.pdbx_description
1 polymer ?
#
loop_
_entity_poly.entity_id
_entity_poly.type
_entity_poly.pdbx_seq_one_letter_code
_entity_poly.pdbx_strand_id
1 'polypeptide(L)'
;FRELTLEIKNNLVKYFNSDFNIGKISLSGHSGAYRVISYIILHGGMTDNISAVYLFDALYADIEKYSYWIDHNNGKFINIFTENGGTKSESENLMVCLNAWEIPFSFIDNDDFSVDDLKTNRIIFISSKLTHNQVISTKNQFQKFIESNL
;
A
#
# COMPACT_ATOMS: atom_id res chain seq x y z
N PHE A 1 5.46 -14.78 -6.63
CA PHE A 1 5.75 -14.06 -5.37
C PHE A 1 6.11 -15.02 -4.24
N ARG A 2 5.24 -15.96 -3.85
CA ARG A 2 5.52 -16.99 -2.83
C ARG A 2 6.92 -17.62 -2.96
N GLU A 3 7.28 -18.10 -4.14
CA GLU A 3 8.59 -18.73 -4.40
C GLU A 3 9.75 -17.77 -4.14
N LEU A 4 9.67 -16.54 -4.64
CA LEU A 4 10.67 -15.49 -4.38
C LEU A 4 10.80 -15.19 -2.87
N THR A 5 9.69 -15.10 -2.15
CA THR A 5 9.73 -14.85 -0.69
C THR A 5 10.38 -16.02 0.05
N LEU A 6 10.09 -17.26 -0.36
CA LEU A 6 10.73 -18.46 0.21
C LEU A 6 12.23 -18.51 -0.12
N GLU A 7 12.63 -18.10 -1.33
CA GLU A 7 14.03 -17.99 -1.72
C GLU A 7 14.77 -16.96 -0.86
N ILE A 8 14.19 -15.76 -0.69
CA ILE A 8 14.74 -14.72 0.18
C ILE A 8 14.87 -15.23 1.62
N LYS A 9 13.82 -15.87 2.16
CA LYS A 9 13.89 -16.50 3.49
C LYS A 9 15.09 -17.46 3.56
N ASN A 10 15.18 -18.39 2.61
CA ASN A 10 16.23 -19.41 2.62
C ASN A 10 17.65 -18.80 2.59
N ASN A 11 17.83 -17.68 1.87
CA ASN A 11 19.09 -16.96 1.84
C ASN A 11 19.38 -16.24 3.17
N LEU A 12 18.38 -15.64 3.81
CA LEU A 12 18.53 -15.00 5.11
C LEU A 12 18.80 -16.02 6.24
N VAL A 13 18.12 -17.17 6.23
CA VAL A 13 18.37 -18.26 7.19
C VAL A 13 19.82 -18.73 7.14
N LYS A 14 20.39 -18.86 5.93
CA LYS A 14 21.81 -19.18 5.75
C LYS A 14 22.73 -18.08 6.30
N TYR A 15 22.38 -16.81 6.08
CA TYR A 15 23.20 -15.67 6.50
C TYR A 15 23.20 -15.47 8.03
N PHE A 16 22.03 -15.57 8.66
CA PHE A 16 21.86 -15.35 10.10
C PHE A 16 22.02 -16.63 10.95
N ASN A 17 22.16 -17.79 10.32
CA ASN A 17 22.22 -19.10 10.97
C ASN A 17 21.04 -19.32 11.97
N SER A 18 19.84 -18.89 11.57
CA SER A 18 18.63 -18.93 12.38
C SER A 18 17.41 -19.09 11.48
N ASP A 19 16.56 -20.08 11.78
CA ASP A 19 15.30 -20.29 11.05
C ASP A 19 14.17 -19.43 11.64
N PHE A 20 13.27 -18.98 10.77
CA PHE A 20 12.13 -18.14 11.13
C PHE A 20 10.96 -18.36 10.18
N ASN A 21 9.75 -18.12 10.67
CA ASN A 21 8.55 -18.13 9.82
C ASN A 21 8.36 -16.75 9.15
N ILE A 22 7.87 -16.76 7.92
CA ILE A 22 7.47 -15.53 7.24
C ILE A 22 6.25 -14.96 7.97
N GLY A 23 6.41 -13.76 8.54
CA GLY A 23 5.37 -13.07 9.28
C GLY A 23 4.52 -12.17 8.39
N LYS A 24 4.33 -10.93 8.87
CA LYS A 24 3.62 -9.87 8.16
C LYS A 24 4.48 -9.31 7.02
N ILE A 25 3.89 -9.17 5.84
CA ILE A 25 4.48 -8.60 4.64
C ILE A 25 3.85 -7.23 4.39
N SER A 26 4.69 -6.21 4.17
CA SER A 26 4.25 -4.91 3.65
C SER A 26 4.73 -4.77 2.21
N LEU A 27 3.83 -4.37 1.32
CA LEU A 27 4.16 -4.08 -0.08
C LEU A 27 4.10 -2.57 -0.28
N SER A 28 5.20 -1.97 -0.76
CA SER A 28 5.25 -0.54 -1.05
C SER A 28 5.73 -0.33 -2.47
N GLY A 29 5.08 0.58 -3.20
CA GLY A 29 5.39 0.84 -4.60
C GLY A 29 5.20 2.29 -4.99
N HIS A 30 6.10 2.78 -5.84
CA HIS A 30 6.01 4.08 -6.50
C HIS A 30 5.79 3.90 -8.00
N SER A 31 5.04 4.81 -8.62
CA SER A 31 4.83 4.82 -10.07
C SER A 31 4.30 3.47 -10.60
N GLY A 32 4.96 2.85 -11.58
CA GLY A 32 4.54 1.57 -12.19
C GLY A 32 4.48 0.36 -11.26
N ALA A 33 4.98 0.45 -10.02
CA ALA A 33 4.96 -0.65 -9.05
C ALA A 33 3.54 -1.13 -8.70
N TYR A 34 2.52 -0.28 -8.82
CA TYR A 34 1.12 -0.68 -8.58
C TYR A 34 0.73 -1.92 -9.38
N ARG A 35 1.24 -2.06 -10.59
CA ARG A 35 0.87 -3.18 -11.45
C ARG A 35 1.45 -4.49 -10.94
N VAL A 36 2.69 -4.48 -10.44
CA VAL A 36 3.26 -5.71 -9.86
C VAL A 36 2.55 -6.04 -8.55
N ILE A 37 2.28 -5.04 -7.72
CA ILE A 37 1.57 -5.21 -6.45
C ILE A 37 0.16 -5.76 -6.67
N SER A 38 -0.57 -5.28 -7.68
CA SER A 38 -1.95 -5.74 -7.98
C SER A 38 -2.01 -7.23 -8.31
N TYR A 39 -0.98 -7.78 -8.96
CA TYR A 39 -0.86 -9.22 -9.21
C TYR A 39 -0.34 -9.98 -7.99
N ILE A 40 0.52 -9.38 -7.15
CA ILE A 40 0.97 -10.03 -5.91
C ILE A 40 -0.20 -10.20 -4.94
N ILE A 41 -1.03 -9.18 -4.72
CA ILE A 41 -2.14 -9.27 -3.77
C ILE A 41 -3.18 -10.31 -4.19
N LEU A 42 -3.40 -10.51 -5.49
CA LEU A 42 -4.42 -11.45 -5.99
C LEU A 42 -3.89 -12.85 -6.29
N HIS A 43 -2.66 -12.97 -6.78
CA HIS A 43 -2.09 -14.22 -7.30
C HIS A 43 -0.74 -14.58 -6.67
N GLY A 44 -0.27 -13.81 -5.69
CA GLY A 44 1.07 -13.96 -5.12
C GLY A 44 1.26 -15.22 -4.27
N GLY A 45 0.16 -15.87 -3.84
CA GLY A 45 0.18 -17.10 -3.06
C GLY A 45 0.60 -16.92 -1.59
N MET A 46 0.63 -15.67 -1.12
CA MET A 46 0.90 -15.27 0.27
C MET A 46 0.01 -14.08 0.67
N THR A 47 -1.20 -13.99 0.11
CA THR A 47 -2.11 -12.85 0.31
C THR A 47 -2.44 -12.65 1.79
N ASP A 48 -2.66 -13.73 2.53
CA ASP A 48 -2.94 -13.72 3.98
C ASP A 48 -1.78 -13.14 4.82
N ASN A 49 -0.55 -13.17 4.30
CA ASN A 49 0.60 -12.56 4.96
C ASN A 49 0.71 -11.05 4.70
N ILE A 50 0.00 -10.51 3.70
CA ILE A 50 0.09 -9.09 3.34
C ILE A 50 -0.70 -8.28 4.36
N SER A 51 0.02 -7.65 5.29
CA SER A 51 -0.58 -6.80 6.32
C SER A 51 -0.74 -5.37 5.87
N ALA A 52 0.00 -4.94 4.85
CA ALA A 52 -0.08 -3.57 4.37
C ALA A 52 0.30 -3.40 2.89
N VAL A 53 -0.35 -2.44 2.24
CA VAL A 53 -0.07 -1.98 0.88
C VAL A 53 0.04 -0.46 0.88
N TYR A 54 1.17 0.07 0.40
CA TYR A 54 1.46 1.50 0.34
C TYR A 54 1.77 1.92 -1.10
N LEU A 55 0.93 2.78 -1.66
CA LEU A 55 1.09 3.31 -3.01
C LEU A 55 1.52 4.77 -2.95
N PHE A 56 2.64 5.07 -3.59
CA PHE A 56 3.19 6.42 -3.72
C PHE A 56 3.02 6.89 -5.15
N ASP A 57 1.99 7.71 -5.39
CA ASP A 57 1.59 8.21 -6.70
C ASP A 57 1.67 7.13 -7.79
N ALA A 58 1.04 5.99 -7.49
CA ALA A 58 1.25 4.75 -8.22
C ALA A 58 -0.02 4.17 -8.87
N LEU A 59 -1.21 4.43 -8.34
CA LEU A 59 -2.44 3.75 -8.79
C LEU A 59 -2.89 4.27 -10.18
N TYR A 60 -2.42 3.68 -11.27
CA TYR A 60 -2.80 4.05 -12.64
C TYR A 60 -3.92 3.20 -13.25
N ALA A 61 -4.22 2.04 -12.67
CA ALA A 61 -5.25 1.10 -13.11
C ALA A 61 -5.43 -0.02 -12.05
N ASP A 62 -6.11 -1.12 -12.44
CA ASP A 62 -6.30 -2.35 -11.65
C ASP A 62 -7.04 -2.12 -10.32
N ILE A 63 -7.86 -1.08 -10.22
CA ILE A 63 -8.59 -0.73 -8.99
C ILE A 63 -9.41 -1.91 -8.46
N GLU A 64 -9.94 -2.76 -9.33
CA GLU A 64 -10.73 -3.94 -8.97
C GLU A 64 -9.92 -4.96 -8.14
N LYS A 65 -8.62 -5.10 -8.40
CA LYS A 65 -7.74 -6.01 -7.66
C LYS A 65 -7.46 -5.48 -6.26
N TYR A 66 -7.27 -4.17 -6.15
CA TYR A 66 -7.12 -3.49 -4.87
C TYR A 66 -8.41 -3.52 -4.06
N SER A 67 -9.55 -3.20 -4.68
CA SER A 67 -10.87 -3.27 -4.03
C SER A 67 -11.15 -4.68 -3.50
N TYR A 68 -10.89 -5.72 -4.31
CA TYR A 68 -11.06 -7.11 -3.87
C TYR A 68 -10.20 -7.44 -2.65
N TRP A 69 -8.90 -7.06 -2.69
CA TRP A 69 -8.02 -7.29 -1.55
C TRP A 69 -8.47 -6.51 -0.30
N ILE A 70 -8.84 -5.24 -0.46
CA ILE A 70 -9.36 -4.39 0.61
C ILE A 70 -10.59 -5.03 1.26
N ASP A 71 -11.54 -5.51 0.47
CA ASP A 71 -12.80 -6.09 0.97
C ASP A 71 -12.59 -7.43 1.69
N HIS A 72 -11.69 -8.28 1.19
CA HIS A 72 -11.50 -9.65 1.68
C HIS A 72 -10.38 -9.79 2.73
N ASN A 73 -9.64 -8.72 3.04
CA ASN A 73 -8.49 -8.77 3.94
C ASN A 73 -8.49 -7.59 4.93
N ASN A 74 -7.93 -7.83 6.11
CA ASN A 74 -7.82 -6.83 7.18
C ASN A 74 -6.52 -5.99 7.12
N GLY A 75 -5.82 -6.03 5.99
CA GLY A 75 -4.58 -5.28 5.80
C GLY A 75 -4.82 -3.77 5.70
N LYS A 76 -3.76 -3.01 5.98
CA LYS A 76 -3.72 -1.56 5.83
C LYS A 76 -3.50 -1.17 4.37
N PHE A 77 -4.25 -0.21 3.86
CA PHE A 77 -4.04 0.39 2.54
C PHE A 77 -3.82 1.88 2.68
N ILE A 78 -2.70 2.39 2.17
CA ILE A 78 -2.46 3.83 2.07
C ILE A 78 -2.11 4.16 0.63
N ASN A 79 -2.88 5.07 0.02
CA ASN A 79 -2.61 5.59 -1.31
C ASN A 79 -2.44 7.11 -1.24
N ILE A 80 -1.21 7.57 -1.44
CA ILE A 80 -0.90 8.99 -1.60
C ILE A 80 -0.77 9.29 -3.08
N PHE A 81 -1.52 10.27 -3.59
CA PHE A 81 -1.52 10.65 -5.01
C PHE A 81 -1.33 12.16 -5.17
N THR A 82 -0.84 12.58 -6.34
CA THR A 82 -0.58 14.00 -6.61
C THR A 82 -1.74 14.65 -7.38
N GLU A 83 -2.06 15.91 -7.07
CA GLU A 83 -3.23 16.60 -7.66
C GLU A 83 -3.19 16.71 -9.20
N ASN A 84 -1.98 16.89 -9.74
CA ASN A 84 -1.73 17.04 -11.18
C ASN A 84 -1.10 15.78 -11.80
N GLY A 85 -1.09 14.66 -11.06
CA GLY A 85 -0.52 13.39 -11.50
C GLY A 85 -1.48 12.51 -12.28
N GLY A 86 -0.95 11.48 -12.93
CA GLY A 86 -1.73 10.52 -13.71
C GLY A 86 -2.54 9.51 -12.89
N THR A 87 -2.52 9.59 -11.55
CA THR A 87 -3.12 8.59 -10.65
C THR A 87 -4.34 9.11 -9.89
N LYS A 88 -4.62 10.42 -9.96
CA LYS A 88 -5.73 11.06 -9.24
C LYS A 88 -7.08 10.44 -9.59
N SER A 89 -7.37 10.34 -10.88
CA SER A 89 -8.65 9.79 -11.37
C SER A 89 -8.91 8.38 -10.82
N GLU A 90 -7.90 7.50 -10.86
CA GLU A 90 -8.05 6.13 -10.37
C GLU A 90 -8.12 6.05 -8.85
N SER A 91 -7.43 6.95 -8.15
CA SER A 91 -7.53 7.10 -6.69
C SER A 91 -8.94 7.53 -6.27
N GLU A 92 -9.52 8.49 -6.99
CA GLU A 92 -10.90 8.95 -6.77
C GLU A 92 -11.91 7.87 -7.17
N ASN A 93 -11.71 7.17 -8.29
CA ASN A 93 -12.55 6.05 -8.70
C ASN A 93 -12.57 4.93 -7.64
N LEU A 94 -11.41 4.60 -7.05
CA LEU A 94 -11.35 3.63 -5.96
C LEU A 94 -12.15 4.11 -4.73
N MET A 95 -12.02 5.38 -4.34
CA MET A 95 -12.84 5.95 -3.25
C MET A 95 -14.35 5.87 -3.55
N VAL A 96 -14.76 6.13 -4.81
CA VAL A 96 -16.15 5.97 -5.25
C VAL A 96 -16.61 4.52 -5.12
N CYS A 97 -15.80 3.54 -5.54
CA CYS A 97 -16.11 2.13 -5.37
C CYS A 97 -16.26 1.73 -3.89
N LEU A 98 -15.34 2.19 -3.02
CA LEU A 98 -15.40 1.89 -1.59
C LEU A 98 -16.64 2.49 -0.92
N ASN A 99 -17.02 3.71 -1.28
CA ASN A 99 -18.28 4.31 -0.83
C ASN A 99 -19.49 3.50 -1.29
N ALA A 100 -19.52 3.05 -2.55
CA ALA A 100 -20.62 2.25 -3.07
C ALA A 100 -20.77 0.88 -2.37
N TRP A 101 -19.69 0.37 -1.78
CA TRP A 101 -19.68 -0.88 -1.01
C TRP A 101 -19.72 -0.66 0.50
N GLU A 102 -19.93 0.58 0.96
CA GLU A 102 -19.98 0.95 2.37
C GLU A 102 -18.69 0.56 3.15
N ILE A 103 -17.55 0.52 2.46
CA ILE A 103 -16.24 0.25 3.08
C ILE A 103 -15.67 1.58 3.62
N PRO A 104 -15.47 1.72 4.93
CA PRO A 104 -14.98 2.97 5.50
C PRO A 104 -13.52 3.24 5.11
N PHE A 105 -13.24 4.48 4.73
CA PHE A 105 -11.88 4.99 4.51
C PHE A 105 -11.74 6.41 5.05
N SER A 106 -10.50 6.84 5.29
CA SER A 106 -10.18 8.24 5.60
C SER A 106 -9.59 8.93 4.38
N PHE A 107 -9.98 10.17 4.14
CA PHE A 107 -9.36 11.03 3.13
C PHE A 107 -8.68 12.23 3.80
N ILE A 108 -7.40 12.44 3.49
CA ILE A 108 -6.60 13.56 3.99
C ILE A 108 -6.30 14.47 2.80
N ASP A 109 -6.89 15.67 2.82
CA ASP A 109 -6.78 16.66 1.75
C ASP A 109 -5.56 17.58 1.93
N ASN A 110 -4.39 16.97 2.07
CA ASN A 110 -3.05 17.54 2.00
C ASN A 110 -2.02 16.50 2.51
N ASP A 111 -0.74 16.79 2.34
CA ASP A 111 0.36 15.94 2.78
C ASP A 111 0.94 16.35 4.16
N ASP A 112 0.14 17.00 4.99
CA ASP A 112 0.44 17.35 6.39
C ASP A 112 -0.40 16.49 7.34
N PHE A 113 0.13 15.30 7.65
CA PHE A 113 -0.49 14.34 8.55
C PHE A 113 0.53 13.78 9.54
N SER A 114 0.02 13.42 10.72
CA SER A 114 0.73 12.69 11.77
C SER A 114 0.60 11.19 11.58
N VAL A 115 1.40 10.41 12.32
CA VAL A 115 1.26 8.95 12.37
C VAL A 115 -0.08 8.53 12.99
N ASP A 116 -0.61 9.32 13.92
CA ASP A 116 -1.87 8.99 14.60
C ASP A 116 -3.07 9.20 13.68
N ASP A 117 -3.03 10.18 12.77
CA ASP A 117 -4.03 10.32 11.70
C ASP A 117 -4.09 9.04 10.85
N LEU A 118 -2.92 8.45 10.58
CA LEU A 118 -2.84 7.21 9.84
C LEU A 118 -3.34 5.99 10.62
N LYS A 119 -3.49 6.05 11.95
CA LYS A 119 -4.03 4.94 12.76
C LYS A 119 -5.55 4.95 12.84
N THR A 120 -6.21 6.04 12.45
CA THR A 120 -7.67 6.20 12.55
C THR A 120 -8.45 5.24 11.67
N ASN A 121 -7.85 4.78 10.57
CA ASN A 121 -8.49 3.88 9.62
C ASN A 121 -7.47 2.95 8.97
N ARG A 122 -7.91 1.77 8.57
CA ARG A 122 -7.08 0.84 7.79
C ARG A 122 -6.93 1.30 6.34
N ILE A 123 -7.92 2.00 5.77
CA ILE A 123 -7.91 2.48 4.38
C ILE A 123 -7.78 3.99 4.38
N ILE A 124 -6.72 4.51 3.77
CA ILE A 124 -6.39 5.94 3.78
C ILE A 124 -6.02 6.41 2.38
N PHE A 125 -6.61 7.52 1.98
CA PHE A 125 -6.28 8.27 0.77
C PHE A 125 -5.72 9.62 1.15
N ILE A 126 -4.64 10.03 0.47
CA ILE A 126 -3.95 11.28 0.77
C ILE A 126 -3.73 12.03 -0.54
N SER A 127 -4.34 13.21 -0.66
CA SER A 127 -4.01 14.14 -1.74
C SER A 127 -2.73 14.91 -1.39
N SER A 128 -1.78 14.99 -2.30
CA SER A 128 -0.50 15.67 -2.09
C SER A 128 -0.26 16.77 -3.12
N LYS A 129 0.25 17.90 -2.62
CA LYS A 129 0.78 19.00 -3.45
C LYS A 129 2.22 18.78 -3.91
N LEU A 130 2.84 17.68 -3.49
CA LEU A 130 4.16 17.28 -3.96
C LEU A 130 4.11 16.84 -5.42
N THR A 131 5.27 16.84 -6.06
CA THR A 131 5.43 16.21 -7.37
C THR A 131 5.57 14.70 -7.26
N HIS A 132 5.41 14.02 -8.40
CA HIS A 132 5.49 12.56 -8.52
C HIS A 132 6.67 11.91 -7.79
N ASN A 133 7.86 12.51 -7.80
CA ASN A 133 9.04 11.94 -7.13
C ASN A 133 9.22 12.41 -5.67
N GLN A 134 8.56 13.50 -5.30
CA GLN A 134 8.69 14.09 -3.97
C GLN A 134 7.86 13.34 -2.93
N VAL A 135 6.75 12.69 -3.34
CA VAL A 135 5.88 11.91 -2.43
C VAL A 135 6.62 10.83 -1.65
N ILE A 136 7.71 10.28 -2.19
CA ILE A 136 8.53 9.28 -1.49
C ILE A 136 9.72 9.90 -0.72
N SER A 137 10.26 11.03 -1.19
CA SER A 137 11.59 11.50 -0.79
C SER A 137 11.59 12.71 0.15
N THR A 138 10.50 13.48 0.21
CA THR A 138 10.55 14.83 0.80
C THR A 138 10.05 14.90 2.25
N LYS A 139 9.07 14.09 2.63
CA LYS A 139 8.36 14.21 3.92
C LYS A 139 8.39 12.97 4.81
N ASN A 140 9.34 12.06 4.56
CA ASN A 140 9.45 10.77 5.28
C ASN A 140 8.14 9.96 5.27
N GLN A 141 7.36 10.05 4.19
CA GLN A 141 6.03 9.43 4.13
C GLN A 141 6.11 7.91 4.32
N PHE A 142 7.12 7.26 3.72
CA PHE A 142 7.33 5.83 3.90
C PHE A 142 7.57 5.43 5.36
N GLN A 143 8.38 6.20 6.10
CA GLN A 143 8.59 5.97 7.52
C GLN A 143 7.27 6.08 8.29
N LYS A 144 6.51 7.16 8.10
CA LYS A 144 5.21 7.36 8.77
C LYS A 144 4.23 6.22 8.48
N PHE A 145 4.21 5.73 7.24
CA PHE A 145 3.33 4.62 6.85
C PHE A 145 3.71 3.34 7.56
N ILE A 146 5.00 3.01 7.65
CA ILE A 146 5.49 1.85 8.38
C ILE A 146 5.18 1.96 9.87
N GLU A 147 5.47 3.11 10.50
CA GLU A 147 5.19 3.37 11.92
C GLU A 147 3.71 3.27 12.26
N SER A 148 2.84 3.59 11.31
CA SER A 148 1.38 3.49 11.50
C SER A 148 0.85 2.04 11.45
N ASN A 149 1.69 1.06 11.11
CA ASN A 149 1.34 -0.36 10.99
C ASN A 149 2.12 -1.26 11.98
N LEU A 150 2.93 -0.65 12.85
CA LEU A 150 3.54 -1.28 14.02
C LEU A 150 2.56 -1.27 15.19
#